data_AF-A0A497J6Z3-F1
#
_entry.id   AF-A0A497J6Z3-F1
#
_cell.length_a   1.000
_cell.length_b   1.000
_cell.length_c   1.000
_cell.angle_alpha   90.00
_cell.angle_beta   90.00
_cell.angle_gamma   90.00
#
_symmetry.space_group_name_H-M   'P 1'
#
loop_
_entity.id
_entity.type
_entity.pdbx_description
1 polymer ?
#
loop_
_entity_poly.entity_id
_entity_poly.type
_entity_poly.pdbx_seq_one_letter_code
_entity_poly.pdbx_strand_id
1 'polypeptide(L)' 'LSGAIFPISTAPGWLQALTYVNPVTYGVDGLRGAIIGSSQFPLWIDFAVLGIFSIGVILAGAYLFERMKA' A
#
# COMPACT_ATOMS: atom_id res chain seq x y z
N LEU A 1 6.30 2.56 9.47
CA LEU A 1 6.11 1.39 10.35
C LEU A 1 5.63 0.23 9.49
N SER A 2 6.58 -0.58 8.99
CA SER A 2 6.26 -1.73 8.16
C SER A 2 5.73 -2.84 9.07
N GLY A 3 4.53 -3.37 8.82
CA GLY A 3 3.88 -4.45 9.56
C GLY A 3 4.59 -5.81 9.50
N ALA A 4 5.89 -5.82 9.18
CA ALA A 4 6.75 -6.99 9.12
C ALA A 4 7.25 -7.45 10.50
N ILE A 5 7.22 -6.59 11.52
CA ILE A 5 7.73 -6.92 12.87
C ILE A 5 6.62 -6.93 13.95
N PHE A 6 5.48 -6.28 13.72
CA PHE A 6 4.38 -6.25 14.68
C PHE A 6 3.12 -6.91 14.09
N PRO A 7 2.55 -7.93 14.75
CA PRO A 7 1.26 -8.46 14.33
C PRO A 7 0.22 -7.34 14.43
N ILE A 8 -0.46 -7.04 13.32
CA ILE A 8 -1.45 -5.96 13.23
C ILE A 8 -2.57 -6.12 14.28
N SER A 9 -2.75 -7.33 14.81
CA SER A 9 -3.69 -7.64 15.91
C SER A 9 -3.35 -6.99 17.25
N THR A 10 -2.11 -6.56 17.51
CA THR A 10 -1.72 -5.90 18.77
C THR A 10 -1.55 -4.38 18.65
N ALA A 11 -1.70 -3.83 17.45
CA ALA A 11 -1.59 -2.39 17.22
C ALA A 11 -2.89 -1.67 17.66
N PRO A 12 -2.79 -0.53 18.37
CA PRO A 12 -3.97 0.23 18.78
C PRO A 12 -4.76 0.69 17.55
N GLY A 13 -6.10 0.70 17.62
CA GLY A 13 -6.99 0.78 16.44
C GLY A 13 -6.76 1.97 15.50
N TRP A 14 -6.22 3.09 16.01
CA TRP A 14 -5.82 4.23 15.18
C TRP A 14 -4.62 3.92 14.26
N LEU A 15 -3.71 3.07 14.73
CA LEU A 15 -2.58 2.58 13.95
C LEU A 15 -3.05 1.60 12.87
N GLN A 16 -4.00 0.71 13.19
CA GLN A 16 -4.61 -0.18 12.20
C GLN A 16 -5.25 0.60 11.06
N ALA A 17 -6.04 1.63 11.38
CA ALA A 17 -6.65 2.51 10.37
C ALA A 17 -5.59 3.18 9.47
N LEU A 18 -4.48 3.65 10.05
CA LEU A 18 -3.33 4.17 9.29
C LEU A 18 -2.66 3.12 8.42
N THR A 19 -2.66 1.86 8.85
CA THR A 19 -2.04 0.75 8.10
C THR A 19 -2.89 0.35 6.90
N TYR A 20 -4.23 0.40 7.01
CA TYR A 20 -5.17 0.19 5.90
C TYR A 20 -5.15 1.31 4.86
N VAL A 21 -4.84 2.54 5.26
CA VAL A 21 -4.72 3.68 4.32
C VAL A 21 -3.36 3.69 3.62
N ASN A 22 -2.35 3.02 4.17
CA ASN A 22 -0.99 3.06 3.64
C ASN A 22 -0.81 2.04 2.50
N PRO A 23 -0.60 2.47 1.24
CA PRO A 23 -0.38 1.59 0.09
C PRO A 23 0.88 0.72 0.24
N VAL A 24 1.86 1.15 1.06
CA VAL A 24 3.08 0.37 1.34
C VAL A 24 2.75 -0.92 2.09
N THR A 25 1.68 -0.96 2.90
CA THR A 25 1.24 -2.17 3.60
C THR A 25 0.88 -3.29 2.62
N TYR A 26 0.14 -2.96 1.57
CA TYR A 26 -0.29 -3.89 0.53
C TYR A 26 0.90 -4.39 -0.32
N GLY A 27 1.90 -3.53 -0.56
CA GLY A 27 3.16 -3.93 -1.20
C GLY A 27 3.93 -4.98 -0.40
N VAL A 28 4.04 -4.78 0.91
CA VAL A 28 4.73 -5.72 1.80
C VAL A 28 3.93 -7.02 1.97
N ASP A 29 2.60 -6.95 2.07
CA ASP A 29 1.74 -8.14 2.18
C ASP A 29 1.76 -8.96 0.90
N GLY A 30 1.59 -8.33 -0.27
CA GLY A 30 1.66 -9.00 -1.56
C GLY A 30 3.02 -9.64 -1.84
N LEU A 31 4.12 -8.99 -1.45
CA LEU A 31 5.46 -9.59 -1.54
C LEU A 31 5.61 -10.80 -0.61
N ARG A 32 5.07 -10.72 0.61
CA ARG A 32 5.09 -11.84 1.56
C ARG A 32 4.22 -13.00 1.08
N GLY A 33 3.05 -12.72 0.52
CA GLY A 33 2.19 -13.70 -0.14
C GLY A 33 2.88 -14.37 -1.33
N ALA A 34 3.60 -13.60 -2.15
CA ALA A 34 4.30 -14.13 -3.32
C ALA A 34 5.56 -14.95 -2.97
N ILE A 35 6.30 -14.57 -1.93
CA ILE A 35 7.58 -15.20 -1.56
C ILE A 35 7.40 -16.35 -0.55
N ILE A 36 6.54 -16.16 0.45
CA ILE A 36 6.39 -17.08 1.59
C ILE A 36 5.08 -17.89 1.46
N GLY A 37 4.18 -17.52 0.54
CA GLY A 37 2.85 -18.12 0.44
C GLY A 37 1.91 -17.71 1.58
N SER A 38 2.31 -16.73 2.40
CA SER A 38 1.57 -16.24 3.56
C SER A 38 1.16 -14.79 3.35
N SER A 39 -0.12 -14.56 3.09
CA SER A 39 -0.72 -13.24 2.85
C SER A 39 -1.82 -12.99 3.87
N GLN A 40 -1.94 -11.78 4.41
CA GLN A 40 -3.09 -11.40 5.25
C GLN A 40 -4.32 -11.09 4.38
N PHE A 41 -4.09 -10.48 3.23
CA PHE A 41 -5.09 -10.15 2.25
C PHE A 41 -4.93 -11.02 1.00
N PRO A 42 -6.00 -11.22 0.22
CA PRO A 42 -5.88 -11.82 -1.09
C PRO A 42 -4.95 -11.00 -1.99
N LEU A 43 -3.98 -11.64 -2.64
CA LEU A 43 -3.00 -11.00 -3.53
C LEU A 43 -3.62 -10.04 -4.56
N TRP A 44 -4.82 -10.36 -5.07
CA TRP A 44 -5.50 -9.50 -6.04
C TRP A 44 -5.92 -8.14 -5.45
N ILE A 45 -6.22 -8.06 -4.15
CA ILE A 45 -6.48 -6.79 -3.45
C ILE A 45 -5.19 -5.99 -3.32
N ASP A 46 -4.08 -6.65 -2.98
CA ASP A 46 -2.78 -5.98 -2.89
C ASP A 46 -2.40 -5.33 -4.22
N PHE A 47 -2.52 -6.08 -5.32
CA PHE A 47 -2.27 -5.56 -6.67
C PHE A 47 -3.25 -4.46 -7.07
N ALA A 48 -4.53 -4.58 -6.74
CA ALA A 48 -5.53 -3.56 -7.07
C ALA A 48 -5.25 -2.23 -6.35
N VAL A 49 -4.95 -2.27 -5.05
CA VAL A 49 -4.63 -1.06 -4.26
C VAL A 49 -3.35 -0.41 -4.77
N LEU A 50 -2.29 -1.19 -5.03
CA LEU A 50 -1.04 -0.69 -5.58
C LEU A 50 -1.23 -0.10 -6.99
N GLY A 51 -2.04 -0.74 -7.83
CA GLY A 51 -2.36 -0.26 -9.17
C GLY A 51 -3.08 1.08 -9.14
N ILE A 52 -4.15 1.20 -8.34
CA ILE A 52 -4.91 2.45 -8.17
C ILE A 52 -4.00 3.56 -7.62
N PHE A 53 -3.19 3.26 -6.61
CA PHE A 53 -2.25 4.23 -6.05
C PHE A 53 -1.22 4.69 -7.08
N SER A 54 -0.64 3.75 -7.84
CA SER A 54 0.35 4.07 -8.88
C SER A 54 -0.24 4.96 -9.97
N ILE A 55 -1.45 4.63 -10.45
CA ILE A 55 -2.18 5.46 -11.42
C ILE A 55 -2.44 6.86 -10.84
N GLY A 56 -2.88 6.93 -9.57
CA GLY A 56 -3.13 8.20 -8.89
C GLY A 56 -1.88 9.08 -8.81
N VAL A 57 -0.73 8.51 -8.46
CA VAL A 57 0.56 9.23 -8.41
C VAL A 57 1.02 9.65 -9.80
N ILE A 58 0.86 8.79 -10.83
CA ILE A 58 1.21 9.14 -12.21
C ILE A 58 0.35 10.31 -12.72
N LEU A 59 -0.96 10.26 -12.48
CA LEU A 59 -1.88 11.34 -12.88
C LEU A 59 -1.60 12.63 -12.11
N ALA A 60 -1.39 12.54 -10.79
CA ALA A 60 -1.03 13.68 -9.97
C ALA A 60 0.31 14.29 -10.41
N GLY A 61 1.30 13.46 -10.71
CA GLY A 61 2.59 13.87 -11.25
C GLY A 61 2.43 14.57 -12.60
N ALA A 62 1.74 13.94 -13.55
CA ALA A 62 1.46 14.51 -14.86
C ALA A 62 0.78 15.89 -14.74
N TYR A 63 -0.24 16.00 -13.87
CA TYR A 63 -0.94 17.25 -13.61
C TYR A 63 -0.04 18.33 -12.97
N LEU A 64 0.76 17.96 -11.97
CA LEU A 64 1.69 18.90 -11.32
C LEU A 64 2.77 19.38 -12.29
N PHE A 65 3.32 18.49 -13.11
CA PHE A 65 4.31 18.82 -14.14
C PHE A 65 3.70 19.71 -15.24
N GLU A 66 2.46 19.46 -15.65
CA GLU A 66 1.77 20.31 -16.62
C GLU A 66 1.50 21.72 -16.06
N ARG A 67 1.26 21.83 -14.75
CA ARG A 67 1.14 23.11 -14.05
C ARG A 67 2.47 23.81 -13.79
N MET A 68 3.56 23.06 -13.71
CA MET A 68 4.94 23.59 -13.76
C MET A 68 5.33 23.87 -15.22
N LYS A 69 4.55 24.66 -15.94
CA LYS A 69 5.06 25.38 -17.11
C LYS A 69 5.93 26.54 -16.59
N ALA A 70 7.19 26.53 -17.01
CA ALA A 70 8.20 27.56 -16.78
C ALA A 70 7.79 28.91 -17.38
#